data_AF-A0ABD6EBL4-F1
#
_entry.id   AF-A0ABD6EBL4-F1
#
_cell.length_a   1.000
_cell.length_b   1.000
_cell.length_c   1.000
_cell.angle_alpha   90.00
_cell.angle_beta   90.00
_cell.angle_gamma   90.00
#
_symmetry.space_group_name_H-M   'P 1'
#
loop_
_entity.id
_entity.type
_entity.pdbx_description
1 polymer ?
#
loop_
_entity_poly.entity_id
_entity_poly.type
_entity_poly.pdbx_seq_one_letter_code
_entity_poly.pdbx_strand_id
1 'polypeptide(L)'
;MQVKSVCHAVQSLASLLLPFSWPYTLVPVLPDTLLELANSPTPYLMGVLRNNLYKLKDLLLGNCDDCCDDLLQGCVVIVDLDGGIFVPQPSELYIASHGVDYKERSALALCERLLLPKKLALSLISSFKEALSFGIGPRADDLLQKSVISWYASLIGHYKACGFHAAFNDTELKGDVEPFRTAAIQLVSAHTSRSSRRFTEWFVETGIFRDWIRRRVTINNNRKDPLLANSEDAANQKLDELSLTLAPSLTHKRLTSIFSKAHSALFRTHLIKKL
;
A
#
# COMPACT_ATOMS: atom_id res chain seq x y z
N MET A 1 13.79 -16.41 -15.01
CA MET A 1 13.69 -16.00 -13.58
C MET A 1 13.47 -17.24 -12.72
N GLN A 2 14.15 -17.36 -11.58
CA GLN A 2 14.01 -18.52 -10.68
C GLN A 2 12.77 -18.37 -9.78
N VAL A 3 12.12 -19.49 -9.44
CA VAL A 3 10.97 -19.60 -8.52
C VAL A 3 11.17 -18.78 -7.23
N LYS A 4 12.39 -18.80 -6.67
CA LYS A 4 12.77 -18.08 -5.47
C LYS A 4 12.52 -16.56 -5.57
N SER A 5 12.90 -15.94 -6.69
CA SER A 5 12.78 -14.48 -6.86
C SER A 5 11.32 -14.03 -6.91
N VAL A 6 10.46 -14.80 -7.60
CA VAL A 6 9.02 -14.55 -7.67
C VAL A 6 8.40 -14.64 -6.28
N CYS A 7 8.66 -15.74 -5.57
CA CYS A 7 8.15 -15.96 -4.22
C CYS A 7 8.56 -14.83 -3.27
N HIS A 8 9.85 -14.48 -3.27
CA HIS A 8 10.36 -13.41 -2.43
C HIS A 8 9.71 -12.06 -2.77
N ALA A 9 9.52 -11.73 -4.04
CA ALA A 9 8.87 -10.48 -4.43
C ALA A 9 7.43 -10.38 -3.89
N VAL A 10 6.64 -11.44 -4.02
CA VAL A 10 5.28 -11.49 -3.47
C VAL A 10 5.28 -11.33 -1.95
N GLN A 11 6.17 -12.05 -1.25
CA GLN A 11 6.29 -11.97 0.21
C GLN A 11 6.79 -10.59 0.68
N SER A 12 7.71 -9.96 -0.05
CA SER A 12 8.18 -8.60 0.23
C SER A 12 7.08 -7.57 0.04
N LEU A 13 6.26 -7.68 -1.03
CA LEU A 13 5.09 -6.82 -1.20
C LEU A 13 4.10 -6.97 -0.05
N ALA A 14 3.80 -8.21 0.35
CA ALA A 14 2.92 -8.48 1.49
C ALA A 14 3.48 -7.92 2.81
N SER A 15 4.80 -8.00 3.01
CA SER A 15 5.46 -7.45 4.20
C SER A 15 5.44 -5.92 4.23
N LEU A 16 5.64 -5.27 3.08
CA LEU A 16 5.57 -3.81 2.96
C LEU A 16 4.17 -3.25 3.20
N LEU A 17 3.10 -4.08 3.14
CA LEU A 17 1.76 -3.64 3.51
C LEU A 17 1.62 -3.30 5.00
N LEU A 18 2.51 -3.80 5.86
CA LEU A 18 2.41 -3.59 7.30
C LEU A 18 2.24 -2.08 7.65
N PRO A 19 1.31 -1.76 8.57
CA PRO A 19 0.59 -2.67 9.46
C PRO A 19 -0.65 -3.37 8.86
N PHE A 20 -0.97 -3.09 7.60
CA PHE A 20 -2.03 -3.80 6.92
C PHE A 20 -1.58 -5.22 6.52
N SER A 21 -2.56 -6.08 6.27
CA SER A 21 -2.35 -7.38 5.65
C SER A 21 -3.10 -7.43 4.32
N TRP A 22 -2.69 -8.33 3.43
CA TRP A 22 -3.47 -8.66 2.24
C TRP A 22 -4.58 -9.65 2.65
N PRO A 23 -5.87 -9.27 2.63
CA PRO A 23 -6.95 -10.12 3.12
C PRO A 23 -7.48 -11.10 2.06
N TYR A 24 -7.00 -10.99 0.81
CA TYR A 24 -7.49 -11.77 -0.32
C TYR A 24 -6.51 -12.88 -0.71
N THR A 25 -6.77 -13.53 -1.85
CA THR A 25 -5.93 -14.60 -2.38
C THR A 25 -4.49 -14.14 -2.57
N LEU A 26 -3.55 -14.85 -1.96
CA LEU A 26 -2.12 -14.65 -2.10
C LEU A 26 -1.47 -15.98 -2.47
N VAL A 27 -0.89 -16.05 -3.66
CA VAL A 27 -0.19 -17.25 -4.17
C VAL A 27 1.24 -16.85 -4.51
N PRO A 28 2.24 -17.14 -3.65
CA PRO A 28 3.61 -16.67 -3.86
C PRO A 28 4.22 -17.12 -5.18
N VAL A 29 3.87 -18.33 -5.63
CA VAL A 29 4.18 -18.86 -6.94
C VAL A 29 3.01 -19.73 -7.41
N LEU A 30 2.37 -19.32 -8.50
CA LEU A 30 1.25 -20.00 -9.12
C LEU A 30 1.75 -21.14 -10.03
N PRO A 31 1.33 -22.40 -9.81
CA PRO A 31 1.66 -23.51 -10.71
C PRO A 31 1.08 -23.31 -12.11
N ASP A 32 1.77 -23.82 -13.13
CA ASP A 32 1.37 -23.73 -14.55
C ASP A 32 -0.03 -24.28 -14.82
N THR A 33 -0.45 -25.30 -14.06
CA THR A 33 -1.78 -25.94 -14.18
C THR A 33 -2.92 -25.12 -13.60
N LEU A 34 -2.63 -24.04 -12.85
CA LEU A 34 -3.61 -23.21 -12.16
C LEU A 34 -3.64 -21.77 -12.69
N LEU A 35 -3.10 -21.52 -13.89
CA LEU A 35 -3.06 -20.18 -14.49
C LEU A 35 -4.46 -19.56 -14.67
N GLU A 36 -5.50 -20.37 -14.78
CA GLU A 36 -6.89 -19.92 -14.84
C GLU A 36 -7.35 -19.11 -13.61
N LEU A 37 -6.68 -19.25 -12.45
CA LEU A 37 -6.97 -18.45 -11.27
C LEU A 37 -6.71 -16.95 -11.49
N ALA A 38 -5.93 -16.58 -12.51
CA ALA A 38 -5.73 -15.20 -12.90
C ALA A 38 -7.01 -14.54 -13.49
N ASN A 39 -8.02 -15.32 -13.87
CA ASN A 39 -9.33 -14.77 -14.29
C ASN A 39 -10.26 -14.50 -13.09
N SER A 40 -9.79 -14.66 -11.86
CA SER A 40 -10.60 -14.44 -10.68
C SER A 40 -11.12 -12.99 -10.63
N PRO A 41 -12.43 -12.77 -10.40
CA PRO A 41 -12.99 -11.42 -10.28
C PRO A 41 -12.65 -10.77 -8.93
N THR A 42 -12.18 -11.54 -7.94
CA THR A 42 -11.76 -11.02 -6.65
C THR A 42 -10.29 -10.59 -6.69
N PRO A 43 -9.88 -9.55 -5.94
CA PRO A 43 -8.48 -9.14 -5.89
C PRO A 43 -7.56 -10.31 -5.52
N TYR A 44 -6.39 -10.38 -6.16
CA TYR A 44 -5.39 -11.38 -5.85
C TYR A 44 -3.97 -10.81 -5.97
N LEU A 45 -3.03 -11.46 -5.28
CA LEU A 45 -1.59 -11.23 -5.43
C LEU A 45 -0.93 -12.57 -5.76
N MET A 46 -0.53 -12.75 -7.01
CA MET A 46 0.01 -14.01 -7.51
C MET A 46 1.38 -13.82 -8.15
N GLY A 47 2.32 -14.70 -7.81
CA GLY A 47 3.60 -14.77 -8.48
C GLY A 47 3.53 -15.72 -9.66
N VAL A 48 3.87 -15.26 -10.87
CA VAL A 48 3.84 -16.09 -12.07
C VAL A 48 5.25 -16.22 -12.65
N LEU A 49 5.63 -17.42 -13.06
CA LEU A 49 6.90 -17.63 -13.76
C LEU A 49 6.85 -17.00 -15.15
N ARG A 50 7.95 -16.33 -15.54
CA ARG A 50 8.02 -15.57 -16.79
C ARG A 50 7.73 -16.40 -18.05
N ASN A 51 8.03 -17.70 -18.03
CA ASN A 51 7.73 -18.62 -19.12
C ASN A 51 6.21 -18.82 -19.33
N ASN A 52 5.35 -18.48 -18.36
CA ASN A 52 3.90 -18.57 -18.51
C ASN A 52 3.25 -17.26 -18.97
N LEU A 53 4.04 -16.20 -19.20
CA LEU A 53 3.51 -14.89 -19.55
C LEU A 53 2.71 -14.90 -20.86
N TYR A 54 3.10 -15.73 -21.84
CA TYR A 54 2.34 -15.87 -23.10
C TYR A 54 0.93 -16.43 -22.85
N LYS A 55 0.81 -17.50 -22.04
CA LYS A 55 -0.49 -18.07 -21.67
C LYS A 55 -1.34 -17.06 -20.92
N LEU A 56 -0.72 -16.30 -20.01
CA LEU A 56 -1.41 -15.28 -19.23
C LEU A 56 -1.92 -14.14 -20.13
N LYS A 57 -1.12 -13.72 -21.12
CA LYS A 57 -1.53 -12.73 -22.12
C LYS A 57 -2.78 -13.20 -22.86
N ASP A 58 -2.78 -14.43 -23.36
CA ASP A 58 -3.92 -14.99 -24.09
C ASP A 58 -5.16 -15.11 -23.20
N LEU A 59 -4.99 -15.52 -21.94
CA LEU A 59 -6.09 -15.61 -20.96
C LEU A 59 -6.69 -14.24 -20.60
N LEU A 60 -5.85 -13.23 -20.39
CA LEU A 60 -6.30 -11.90 -19.96
C LEU A 60 -6.84 -11.03 -21.10
N LEU A 61 -6.45 -11.31 -22.36
CA LEU A 61 -6.79 -10.47 -23.51
C LEU A 61 -7.64 -11.16 -24.58
N GLY A 62 -7.74 -12.49 -24.56
CA GLY A 62 -8.30 -13.30 -25.65
C GLY A 62 -9.78 -13.07 -25.99
N ASN A 63 -10.47 -12.14 -25.32
CA ASN A 63 -11.88 -11.80 -25.55
C ASN A 63 -12.12 -10.31 -25.87
N CYS A 64 -11.09 -9.53 -26.17
CA CYS A 64 -11.25 -8.10 -26.49
C CYS A 64 -11.43 -7.93 -28.00
N ASP A 65 -12.68 -7.93 -28.49
CA ASP A 65 -12.99 -7.36 -29.80
C ASP A 65 -12.59 -5.87 -29.79
N ASP A 66 -11.80 -5.48 -30.79
CA ASP A 66 -11.12 -4.22 -31.18
C ASP A 66 -11.72 -2.83 -30.83
N CYS A 67 -12.59 -2.65 -29.84
CA CYS A 67 -13.36 -1.40 -29.68
C CYS A 67 -13.28 -0.70 -28.32
N CYS A 68 -12.29 -0.99 -27.47
CA CYS A 68 -12.15 -0.27 -26.19
C CYS A 68 -10.71 0.25 -26.00
N ASP A 69 -10.51 1.55 -26.25
CA ASP A 69 -9.34 2.32 -25.77
C ASP A 69 -9.41 2.55 -24.25
N ASP A 70 -9.91 1.56 -23.51
CA ASP A 70 -10.04 1.60 -22.07
C ASP A 70 -8.88 0.80 -21.49
N LEU A 71 -7.89 1.54 -21.01
CA LEU A 71 -6.66 1.04 -20.41
C LEU A 71 -6.89 0.25 -19.09
N LEU A 72 -8.09 -0.29 -18.85
CA LEU A 72 -8.45 -1.22 -17.79
C LEU A 72 -9.19 -2.45 -18.33
N GLN A 73 -9.17 -2.68 -19.65
CA GLN A 73 -9.54 -3.94 -20.24
C GLN A 73 -8.54 -5.01 -19.76
N GLY A 74 -8.91 -5.65 -18.65
CA GLY A 74 -8.05 -6.42 -17.76
C GLY A 74 -7.79 -5.68 -16.44
N CYS A 75 -8.60 -5.97 -15.42
CA CYS A 75 -8.46 -5.48 -14.03
C CYS A 75 -7.20 -5.97 -13.30
N VAL A 76 -6.09 -6.15 -14.01
CA VAL A 76 -4.88 -6.86 -13.56
C VAL A 76 -3.66 -5.98 -13.79
N VAL A 77 -2.84 -5.84 -12.74
CA VAL A 77 -1.54 -5.17 -12.81
C VAL A 77 -0.45 -6.23 -12.92
N ILE A 78 0.31 -6.23 -14.02
CA ILE A 78 1.43 -7.16 -14.20
C ILE A 78 2.74 -6.42 -13.90
N VAL A 79 3.54 -6.97 -12.99
CA VAL A 79 4.88 -6.47 -12.68
C VAL A 79 5.88 -7.57 -13.01
N ASP A 80 6.68 -7.32 -14.04
CA ASP A 80 7.82 -8.15 -14.37
C ASP A 80 9.04 -7.64 -13.61
N LEU A 81 9.66 -8.48 -12.78
CA LEU A 81 10.81 -8.07 -11.97
C LEU A 81 12.01 -7.67 -12.83
N ASP A 82 12.15 -8.24 -14.03
CA ASP A 82 13.18 -7.89 -14.99
C ASP A 82 12.71 -6.72 -15.88
N GLY A 83 11.45 -6.82 -16.35
CA GLY A 83 10.82 -5.97 -17.36
C GLY A 83 10.29 -4.61 -16.90
N GLY A 84 9.88 -4.47 -15.63
CA GLY A 84 9.14 -3.32 -15.13
C GLY A 84 7.62 -3.55 -15.07
N ILE A 85 6.84 -2.47 -14.96
CA ILE A 85 5.38 -2.50 -14.81
C ILE A 85 4.72 -2.49 -16.18
N PHE A 86 3.79 -3.43 -16.41
CA PHE A 86 2.99 -3.55 -17.63
C PHE A 86 1.51 -3.31 -17.30
N VAL A 87 0.98 -2.11 -17.57
CA VAL A 87 -0.47 -1.87 -17.63
C VAL A 87 -0.73 -0.69 -18.58
N PRO A 88 -1.50 -0.83 -19.68
CA PRO A 88 -2.20 -1.98 -20.24
C PRO A 88 -1.93 -2.04 -21.75
N GLN A 89 -0.78 -2.54 -22.15
CA GLN A 89 -0.52 -2.89 -23.54
C GLN A 89 0.37 -4.12 -23.54
N PRO A 90 -0.22 -5.32 -23.71
CA PRO A 90 0.55 -6.55 -23.76
C PRO A 90 1.09 -6.86 -25.17
N SER A 91 0.90 -5.97 -26.14
CA SER A 91 1.33 -6.13 -27.53
C SER A 91 2.83 -5.93 -27.71
N GLU A 92 3.47 -5.13 -26.86
CA GLU A 92 4.92 -5.01 -26.86
C GLU A 92 5.43 -5.44 -25.49
N LEU A 93 6.03 -6.62 -25.44
CA LEU A 93 7.01 -6.97 -24.41
C LEU A 93 8.13 -5.93 -24.50
N TYR A 94 7.88 -4.71 -24.02
CA TYR A 94 8.82 -3.61 -24.12
C TYR A 94 10.05 -4.07 -23.37
N ILE A 95 11.11 -4.31 -24.14
CA ILE A 95 12.41 -4.68 -23.59
C ILE A 95 12.74 -3.56 -22.61
N ALA A 96 13.12 -3.92 -21.39
CA ALA A 96 13.57 -3.02 -20.33
C ALA A 96 14.85 -2.22 -20.70
N SER A 97 15.11 -2.01 -21.99
CA SER A 97 16.23 -1.29 -22.59
C SER A 97 16.06 0.23 -22.59
N HIS A 98 14.89 0.76 -22.25
CA HIS A 98 14.74 2.19 -21.96
C HIS A 98 15.06 2.41 -20.47
N GLY A 99 16.14 3.14 -20.18
CA GLY A 99 16.82 3.19 -18.88
C GLY A 99 15.98 3.55 -17.64
N VAL A 100 16.66 3.75 -16.50
CA VAL A 100 16.06 3.96 -15.16
C VAL A 100 14.87 4.94 -15.16
N ASP A 101 14.96 6.00 -15.97
CA ASP A 101 13.92 7.02 -16.12
C ASP A 101 12.58 6.49 -16.63
N TYR A 102 12.56 5.41 -17.43
CA TYR A 102 11.31 4.82 -17.93
C TYR A 102 10.56 4.06 -16.84
N LYS A 103 11.28 3.26 -16.03
CA LYS A 103 10.67 2.50 -14.92
C LYS A 103 10.05 3.41 -13.88
N GLU A 104 10.75 4.49 -13.53
CA GLU A 104 10.24 5.51 -12.59
C GLU A 104 9.03 6.26 -13.16
N ARG A 105 9.08 6.69 -14.42
CA ARG A 105 7.94 7.35 -15.08
C ARG A 105 6.70 6.45 -15.14
N SER A 106 6.88 5.17 -15.48
CA SER A 106 5.79 4.20 -15.54
C SER A 106 5.17 3.94 -14.17
N ALA A 107 5.99 3.81 -13.12
CA ALA A 107 5.52 3.68 -11.75
C ALA A 107 4.74 4.91 -11.29
N LEU A 108 5.21 6.12 -11.61
CA LEU A 108 4.50 7.36 -11.28
C LEU A 108 3.17 7.49 -12.02
N ALA A 109 3.13 7.14 -13.31
CA ALA A 109 1.89 7.12 -14.09
C ALA A 109 0.86 6.15 -13.49
N LEU A 110 1.30 4.94 -13.10
CA LEU A 110 0.44 3.99 -12.40
C LEU A 110 -0.06 4.56 -11.05
N CYS A 111 0.84 5.15 -10.24
CA CYS A 111 0.46 5.79 -8.99
C CYS A 111 -0.63 6.84 -9.19
N GLU A 112 -0.47 7.73 -10.16
CA GLU A 112 -1.45 8.79 -10.46
C GLU A 112 -2.81 8.22 -10.87
N ARG A 113 -2.82 7.16 -11.69
CA ARG A 113 -4.04 6.45 -12.09
C ARG A 113 -4.74 5.77 -10.91
N LEU A 114 -3.98 5.22 -9.97
CA LEU A 114 -4.48 4.61 -8.73
C LEU A 114 -4.79 5.64 -7.64
N LEU A 115 -4.88 6.93 -7.98
CA LEU A 115 -5.19 8.04 -7.07
C LEU A 115 -4.12 8.30 -6.00
N LEU A 116 -2.94 7.69 -6.07
CA LEU A 116 -1.87 7.94 -5.11
C LEU A 116 -1.40 9.41 -5.21
N PRO A 117 -1.27 10.13 -4.08
CA PRO A 117 -0.79 11.50 -4.11
C PRO A 117 0.65 11.58 -4.66
N LYS A 118 0.82 12.19 -5.85
CA LYS A 118 2.11 12.30 -6.56
C LYS A 118 3.28 12.72 -5.65
N LYS A 119 3.08 13.75 -4.81
CA LYS A 119 4.11 14.24 -3.89
C LYS A 119 4.54 13.17 -2.87
N LEU A 120 3.59 12.40 -2.35
CA LEU A 120 3.88 11.32 -1.40
C LEU A 120 4.53 10.13 -2.11
N ALA A 121 4.12 9.81 -3.35
CA ALA A 121 4.77 8.78 -4.16
C ALA A 121 6.24 9.13 -4.46
N LEU A 122 6.52 10.36 -4.90
CA LEU A 122 7.89 10.85 -5.12
C LEU A 122 8.72 10.84 -3.84
N SER A 123 8.12 11.23 -2.71
CA SER A 123 8.79 11.14 -1.41
C SER A 123 9.16 9.71 -1.07
N LEU A 124 8.26 8.75 -1.28
CA LEU A 124 8.51 7.33 -1.01
C LEU A 124 9.61 6.77 -1.90
N ILE A 125 9.62 7.10 -3.18
CA ILE A 125 10.70 6.75 -4.13
C ILE A 125 12.05 7.29 -3.63
N SER A 126 12.09 8.55 -3.21
CA SER A 126 13.32 9.16 -2.66
C SER A 126 13.78 8.43 -1.40
N SER A 127 12.89 8.13 -0.46
CA SER A 127 13.22 7.41 0.77
C SER A 127 13.70 5.98 0.49
N PHE A 128 13.15 5.31 -0.53
CA PHE A 128 13.62 3.97 -0.94
C PHE A 128 15.02 4.03 -1.55
N LYS A 129 15.30 5.01 -2.40
CA LYS A 129 16.65 5.24 -2.95
C LYS A 129 17.65 5.50 -1.82
N GLU A 130 17.29 6.31 -0.83
CA GLU A 130 18.12 6.57 0.34
C GLU A 130 18.33 5.32 1.20
N ALA A 131 17.26 4.55 1.48
CA ALA A 131 17.34 3.31 2.24
C ALA A 131 18.33 2.30 1.65
N LEU A 132 18.36 2.21 0.31
CA LEU A 132 19.22 1.30 -0.44
C LEU A 132 20.63 1.85 -0.69
N SER A 133 20.87 3.15 -0.48
CA SER A 133 22.17 3.79 -0.76
C SER A 133 23.33 3.22 0.07
N PHE A 134 23.04 2.62 1.22
CA PHE A 134 24.02 1.99 2.11
C PHE A 134 24.16 0.47 1.92
N GLY A 135 23.58 -0.08 0.84
CA GLY A 135 23.60 -1.51 0.53
C GLY A 135 22.37 -2.27 1.04
N ILE A 136 22.18 -3.48 0.52
CA ILE A 136 21.05 -4.36 0.86
C ILE A 136 21.33 -5.06 2.20
N GLY A 137 20.31 -5.20 3.04
CA GLY A 137 20.38 -5.93 4.30
C GLY A 137 19.37 -5.42 5.33
N PRO A 138 19.42 -5.91 6.58
CA PRO A 138 18.41 -5.62 7.60
C PRO A 138 18.19 -4.13 7.87
N ARG A 139 19.24 -3.30 7.72
CA ARG A 139 19.13 -1.85 7.85
C ARG A 139 18.31 -1.23 6.72
N ALA A 140 18.51 -1.67 5.48
CA ALA A 140 17.72 -1.20 4.35
C ALA A 140 16.26 -1.63 4.54
N ASP A 141 16.02 -2.87 4.99
CA ASP A 141 14.68 -3.40 5.25
C ASP A 141 13.92 -2.56 6.31
N ASP A 142 14.57 -2.21 7.44
CA ASP A 142 13.95 -1.32 8.45
C ASP A 142 13.67 0.08 7.90
N LEU A 143 14.57 0.64 7.09
CA LEU A 143 14.37 1.96 6.48
C LEU A 143 13.24 1.95 5.44
N LEU A 144 13.14 0.90 4.62
CA LEU A 144 12.03 0.70 3.69
C LEU A 144 10.71 0.60 4.45
N GLN A 145 10.64 -0.26 5.47
CA GLN A 145 9.45 -0.43 6.29
C GLN A 145 9.06 0.87 7.01
N LYS A 146 10.04 1.59 7.59
CA LYS A 146 9.82 2.89 8.23
C LYS A 146 9.25 3.91 7.24
N SER A 147 9.76 3.92 6.01
CA SER A 147 9.31 4.85 4.96
C SER A 147 7.86 4.59 4.58
N VAL A 148 7.47 3.31 4.43
CA VAL A 148 6.08 2.93 4.13
C VAL A 148 5.14 3.23 5.30
N ILE A 149 5.51 2.90 6.53
CA ILE A 149 4.67 3.22 7.71
C ILE A 149 4.51 4.74 7.86
N SER A 150 5.57 5.52 7.62
CA SER A 150 5.48 7.00 7.64
C SER A 150 4.55 7.53 6.55
N TRP A 151 4.57 6.91 5.37
CA TRP A 151 3.65 7.22 4.28
C TRP A 151 2.19 6.93 4.69
N TYR A 152 1.91 5.76 5.26
CA TYR A 152 0.58 5.43 5.80
C TYR A 152 0.16 6.39 6.90
N ALA A 153 1.03 6.70 7.87
CA ALA A 153 0.71 7.63 8.96
C ALA A 153 0.30 9.01 8.44
N SER A 154 0.89 9.45 7.33
CA SER A 154 0.57 10.73 6.68
C SER A 154 -0.84 10.78 6.03
N LEU A 155 -1.42 9.62 5.74
CA LEU A 155 -2.72 9.47 5.07
C LEU A 155 -3.81 8.99 6.03
N ILE A 156 -3.52 8.05 6.91
CA ILE A 156 -4.54 7.42 7.76
C ILE A 156 -4.20 7.47 9.25
N GLY A 157 -3.13 8.15 9.67
CA GLY A 157 -2.70 8.19 11.06
C GLY A 157 -3.76 8.75 12.03
N HIS A 158 -4.67 9.61 11.57
CA HIS A 158 -5.72 10.19 12.41
C HIS A 158 -6.95 9.30 12.63
N TYR A 159 -6.96 8.05 12.12
CA TYR A 159 -8.11 7.13 12.19
C TYR A 159 -8.72 7.01 13.61
N LYS A 160 -7.89 6.94 14.66
CA LYS A 160 -8.36 6.91 16.06
C LYS A 160 -9.11 8.17 16.46
N ALA A 161 -8.54 9.34 16.14
CA ALA A 161 -9.13 10.63 16.47
C ALA A 161 -10.45 10.87 15.69
N CYS A 162 -10.58 10.28 14.50
CA CYS A 162 -11.80 10.29 13.70
C CYS A 162 -12.83 9.22 14.11
N GLY A 163 -12.60 8.47 15.20
CA GLY A 163 -13.61 7.60 15.79
C GLY A 163 -13.76 6.21 15.17
N PHE A 164 -12.84 5.75 14.31
CA PHE A 164 -12.96 4.45 13.64
C PHE A 164 -13.10 3.26 14.61
N HIS A 165 -12.48 3.30 15.79
CA HIS A 165 -12.61 2.24 16.78
C HIS A 165 -14.04 2.11 17.33
N ALA A 166 -14.66 3.24 17.67
CA ALA A 166 -16.03 3.25 18.18
C ALA A 166 -17.01 2.88 17.08
N ALA A 167 -16.83 3.45 15.89
CA ALA A 167 -17.65 3.18 14.72
C ALA A 167 -17.67 1.69 14.34
N PHE A 168 -16.53 1.01 14.47
CA PHE A 168 -16.43 -0.42 14.19
C PHE A 168 -17.30 -1.27 15.13
N ASN A 169 -17.24 -1.01 16.44
CA ASN A 169 -18.06 -1.73 17.42
C ASN A 169 -19.55 -1.53 17.17
N ASP A 170 -19.97 -0.31 16.82
CA ASP A 170 -21.37 -0.04 16.48
C ASP A 170 -21.80 -0.77 15.20
N THR A 171 -20.91 -0.83 14.19
CA THR A 171 -21.19 -1.56 12.94
C THR A 171 -21.34 -3.06 13.19
N GLU A 172 -20.44 -3.69 13.95
CA GLU A 172 -20.50 -5.14 14.21
C GLU A 172 -21.66 -5.53 15.15
N LEU A 173 -21.91 -4.76 16.21
CA LEU A 173 -22.90 -5.11 17.22
C LEU A 173 -24.32 -4.73 16.82
N LYS A 174 -24.49 -3.63 16.08
CA LYS A 174 -25.81 -3.05 15.77
C LYS A 174 -26.15 -3.08 14.27
N GLY A 175 -25.20 -3.43 13.41
CA GLY A 175 -25.38 -3.36 11.95
C GLY A 175 -25.45 -1.94 11.40
N ASP A 176 -25.13 -0.92 12.22
CA ASP A 176 -25.20 0.49 11.82
C ASP A 176 -23.91 0.92 11.12
N VAL A 177 -24.00 1.22 9.83
CA VAL A 177 -22.87 1.64 8.99
C VAL A 177 -22.60 3.15 9.02
N GLU A 178 -23.53 3.95 9.53
CA GLU A 178 -23.42 5.42 9.54
C GLU A 178 -22.27 5.95 10.41
N PRO A 179 -21.96 5.35 11.59
CA PRO A 179 -20.76 5.70 12.35
C PRO A 179 -19.47 5.53 11.55
N PHE A 180 -19.35 4.46 10.76
CA PHE A 180 -18.16 4.21 9.94
C PHE A 180 -18.04 5.22 8.80
N ARG A 181 -19.16 5.53 8.14
CA ARG A 181 -19.23 6.59 7.12
C ARG A 181 -18.85 7.95 7.69
N THR A 182 -19.32 8.27 8.89
CA THR A 182 -19.00 9.53 9.58
C THR A 182 -17.51 9.62 9.90
N ALA A 183 -16.91 8.55 10.43
CA ALA A 183 -15.48 8.47 10.70
C ALA A 183 -14.64 8.65 9.43
N ALA A 184 -15.06 8.04 8.32
CA ALA A 184 -14.43 8.20 7.01
C ALA A 184 -14.48 9.66 6.52
N ILE A 185 -15.64 10.31 6.58
CA ILE A 185 -15.80 11.73 6.20
C ILE A 185 -14.87 12.62 7.04
N GLN A 186 -14.79 12.38 8.35
CA GLN A 186 -13.91 13.13 9.24
C GLN A 186 -12.44 12.96 8.86
N LEU A 187 -11.98 11.74 8.62
CA LEU A 187 -10.60 11.46 8.22
C LEU A 187 -10.25 12.10 6.87
N VAL A 188 -11.15 12.00 5.89
CA VAL A 188 -10.98 12.67 4.59
C VAL A 188 -10.89 14.19 4.80
N SER A 189 -11.77 14.78 5.60
CA SER A 189 -11.77 16.23 5.86
C SER A 189 -10.51 16.75 6.57
N ALA A 190 -9.78 15.87 7.28
CA ALA A 190 -8.53 16.22 7.95
C ALA A 190 -7.38 16.54 6.96
N HIS A 191 -7.49 16.11 5.71
CA HIS A 191 -6.48 16.41 4.69
C HIS A 191 -6.71 17.75 3.99
N THR A 192 -5.66 18.56 3.93
CA THR A 192 -5.66 19.81 3.15
C THR A 192 -5.50 19.56 1.64
N SER A 193 -4.76 18.52 1.26
CA SER A 193 -4.52 18.18 -0.15
C SER A 193 -5.71 17.46 -0.77
N ARG A 194 -6.16 17.91 -1.95
CA ARG A 194 -7.22 17.24 -2.73
C ARG A 194 -6.84 15.81 -3.11
N SER A 195 -5.59 15.55 -3.47
CA SER A 195 -5.15 14.20 -3.84
C SER A 195 -5.16 13.26 -2.65
N SER A 196 -4.73 13.72 -1.47
CA SER A 196 -4.79 12.93 -0.24
C SER A 196 -6.22 12.65 0.17
N ARG A 197 -7.13 13.63 0.03
CA ARG A 197 -8.57 13.41 0.24
C ARG A 197 -9.13 12.28 -0.62
N ARG A 198 -8.89 12.34 -1.94
CA ARG A 198 -9.36 11.32 -2.88
C ARG A 198 -8.79 9.94 -2.60
N PHE A 199 -7.49 9.86 -2.32
CA PHE A 199 -6.86 8.59 -1.96
C PHE A 199 -7.46 8.02 -0.68
N THR A 200 -7.56 8.83 0.38
CA THR A 200 -8.06 8.37 1.68
C THR A 200 -9.53 7.96 1.59
N GLU A 201 -10.36 8.70 0.84
CA GLU A 201 -11.77 8.37 0.57
C GLU A 201 -11.91 7.01 -0.09
N TRP A 202 -11.08 6.70 -1.09
CA TRP A 202 -11.05 5.36 -1.70
C TRP A 202 -10.50 4.29 -0.73
N PHE A 203 -9.39 4.59 -0.05
CA PHE A 203 -8.65 3.59 0.71
C PHE A 203 -9.44 3.05 1.91
N VAL A 204 -10.19 3.90 2.62
CA VAL A 204 -10.99 3.49 3.79
C VAL A 204 -12.15 2.55 3.43
N GLU A 205 -12.57 2.55 2.16
CA GLU A 205 -13.59 1.64 1.65
C GLU A 205 -13.04 0.25 1.31
N THR A 206 -11.72 0.11 1.18
CA THR A 206 -11.09 -1.17 0.81
C THR A 206 -11.21 -2.23 1.91
N GLY A 207 -11.28 -3.51 1.52
CA GLY A 207 -11.22 -4.62 2.45
C GLY A 207 -9.93 -4.66 3.27
N ILE A 208 -8.81 -4.12 2.76
CA ILE A 208 -7.53 -4.02 3.48
C ILE A 208 -7.68 -3.13 4.72
N PHE A 209 -8.25 -1.94 4.55
CA PHE A 209 -8.44 -1.00 5.66
C PHE A 209 -9.50 -1.52 6.66
N ARG A 210 -10.63 -2.03 6.14
CA ARG A 210 -11.72 -2.58 6.96
C ARG A 210 -11.25 -3.76 7.82
N ASP A 211 -10.51 -4.70 7.22
CA ASP A 211 -9.94 -5.83 7.94
C ASP A 211 -8.93 -5.41 8.99
N TRP A 212 -8.08 -4.41 8.69
CA TRP A 212 -7.13 -3.87 9.65
C TRP A 212 -7.82 -3.21 10.85
N ILE A 213 -8.85 -2.39 10.66
CA ILE A 213 -9.64 -1.81 11.76
C ILE A 213 -10.28 -2.92 12.60
N ARG A 214 -10.87 -3.94 11.97
CA ARG A 214 -11.44 -5.10 12.67
C ARG A 214 -10.43 -5.78 13.57
N ARG A 215 -9.25 -6.12 13.04
CA ARG A 215 -8.19 -6.80 13.80
C ARG A 215 -7.66 -5.92 14.94
N ARG A 216 -7.44 -4.63 14.68
CA ARG A 216 -7.07 -3.62 15.68
C ARG A 216 -8.03 -3.58 16.87
N VAL A 217 -9.33 -3.53 16.62
CA VAL A 217 -10.34 -3.43 17.68
C VAL A 217 -10.50 -4.76 18.42
N THR A 218 -10.50 -5.89 17.70
CA THR A 218 -10.61 -7.23 18.27
C THR A 218 -9.44 -7.55 19.22
N ILE A 219 -8.20 -7.28 18.79
CA ILE A 219 -7.00 -7.50 19.62
C ILE A 219 -7.04 -6.62 20.87
N ASN A 220 -7.44 -5.35 20.73
CA ASN A 220 -7.53 -4.43 21.85
C ASN A 220 -8.55 -4.90 22.91
N ASN A 221 -9.64 -5.54 22.49
CA ASN A 221 -10.66 -6.10 23.39
C ASN A 221 -10.17 -7.42 24.06
N ASN A 222 -9.29 -8.17 23.41
CA ASN A 222 -8.82 -9.50 23.85
C ASN A 222 -7.45 -9.49 24.57
N ARG A 223 -7.02 -8.36 25.15
CA ARG A 223 -5.74 -8.14 25.86
C ARG A 223 -5.50 -8.99 27.13
N LYS A 224 -5.82 -10.29 27.11
CA LYS A 224 -5.47 -11.25 28.16
C LYS A 224 -4.27 -12.14 27.83
N ASP A 225 -3.68 -12.06 26.62
CA ASP A 225 -2.50 -12.86 26.25
C ASP A 225 -1.26 -12.00 25.90
N PRO A 226 -0.23 -11.92 26.78
CA PRO A 226 0.96 -11.10 26.57
C PRO A 226 1.97 -11.65 25.54
N LEU A 227 1.75 -12.86 25.00
CA LEU A 227 2.77 -13.62 24.26
C LEU A 227 2.75 -13.42 22.74
N LEU A 228 1.85 -12.58 22.21
CA LEU A 228 1.64 -12.39 20.78
C LEU A 228 2.02 -10.98 20.31
N ALA A 229 3.19 -10.48 20.72
CA ALA A 229 3.81 -9.31 20.09
C ALA A 229 4.29 -9.68 18.68
N ASN A 230 3.36 -9.76 17.73
CA ASN A 230 3.66 -10.06 16.34
C ASN A 230 4.24 -8.79 15.64
N SER A 231 4.88 -8.98 14.48
CA SER A 231 5.45 -7.88 13.68
C SER A 231 4.44 -6.79 13.33
N GLU A 232 3.17 -7.17 13.22
CA GLU A 232 2.06 -6.26 12.99
C GLU A 232 1.80 -5.34 14.19
N ASP A 233 1.85 -5.83 15.43
CA ASP A 233 1.71 -5.00 16.63
C ASP A 233 2.80 -3.94 16.73
N ALA A 234 4.04 -4.30 16.39
CA ALA A 234 5.15 -3.35 16.32
C ALA A 234 4.94 -2.29 15.22
N ALA A 235 4.51 -2.69 14.02
CA ALA A 235 4.18 -1.76 12.94
C ALA A 235 2.99 -0.86 13.32
N ASN A 236 2.01 -1.42 14.03
CA ASN A 236 0.83 -0.74 14.53
C ASN A 236 1.18 0.34 15.55
N GLN A 237 2.06 0.01 16.50
CA GLN A 237 2.60 0.96 17.47
C GLN A 237 3.37 2.08 16.79
N LYS A 238 4.25 1.75 15.82
CA LYS A 238 5.04 2.74 15.07
C LYS A 238 4.13 3.70 14.28
N LEU A 239 3.05 3.18 13.66
CA LEU A 239 2.04 4.01 13.00
C LEU A 239 1.39 4.99 13.99
N ASP A 240 1.02 4.52 15.17
CA ASP A 240 0.37 5.34 16.20
C ASP A 240 1.31 6.42 16.74
N GLU A 241 2.58 6.08 17.02
CA GLU A 241 3.61 7.04 17.45
C GLU A 241 3.81 8.13 16.38
N LEU A 242 3.92 7.74 15.11
CA LEU A 242 4.03 8.69 14.01
C LEU A 242 2.79 9.58 13.90
N SER A 243 1.59 9.05 14.12
CA SER A 243 0.35 9.84 14.09
C SER A 243 0.37 10.97 15.12
N LEU A 244 0.92 10.74 16.32
CA LEU A 244 1.05 11.76 17.37
C LEU A 244 2.03 12.86 16.98
N THR A 245 3.11 12.51 16.28
CA THR A 245 4.09 13.49 15.79
C THR A 245 3.57 14.30 14.59
N LEU A 246 2.68 13.72 13.80
CA LEU A 246 2.05 14.34 12.63
C LEU A 246 0.80 15.15 12.99
N ALA A 247 0.17 14.85 14.13
CA ALA A 247 -0.94 15.63 14.65
C ALA A 247 -0.45 17.02 15.09
N PRO A 248 -1.04 18.11 14.55
CA PRO A 248 -1.00 19.36 15.30
C PRO A 248 -1.65 19.12 16.66
N SER A 249 -1.23 19.86 17.68
CA SER A 249 -2.03 20.00 18.90
C SER A 249 -3.47 20.28 18.47
N LEU A 250 -4.37 19.31 18.70
CA LEU A 250 -5.79 19.44 18.44
C LEU A 250 -6.40 20.38 19.50
N THR A 251 -5.97 21.63 19.49
CA THR A 251 -6.76 22.72 20.05
C THR A 251 -7.54 23.31 18.89
N HIS A 252 -8.81 23.62 19.18
CA HIS A 252 -9.93 23.78 18.26
C HIS A 252 -9.82 24.85 17.14
N LYS A 253 -8.63 25.40 16.85
CA LYS A 253 -8.42 26.46 15.86
C LYS A 253 -7.02 26.39 15.23
N ARG A 254 -6.85 25.60 14.15
CA ARG A 254 -6.10 25.92 12.92
C ARG A 254 -5.67 24.64 12.18
N LEU A 255 -6.38 24.32 11.10
CA LEU A 255 -6.02 23.31 10.11
C LEU A 255 -5.22 23.92 8.96
N THR A 256 -4.01 24.41 9.20
CA THR A 256 -3.15 24.90 8.11
C THR A 256 -1.68 24.52 8.31
N SER A 257 -1.15 23.78 7.33
CA SER A 257 0.28 23.58 7.01
C SER A 257 1.06 22.50 7.79
N ILE A 258 0.92 21.21 7.44
CA ILE A 258 1.82 20.14 7.96
C ILE A 258 2.12 19.03 6.93
N PHE A 259 2.67 19.36 5.75
CA PHE A 259 3.27 18.33 4.88
C PHE A 259 4.68 18.70 4.37
N SER A 260 5.35 19.67 4.98
CA SER A 260 6.78 19.95 4.69
C SER A 260 7.71 19.62 5.87
N LYS A 261 7.23 19.62 7.12
CA LYS A 261 8.09 19.48 8.31
C LYS A 261 8.35 18.03 8.74
N ALA A 262 7.48 17.09 8.38
CA ALA A 262 7.61 15.69 8.81
C ALA A 262 8.81 14.97 8.15
N HIS A 263 9.08 15.26 6.88
CA HIS A 263 10.18 14.64 6.14
C HIS A 263 11.55 15.05 6.67
N SER A 264 11.72 16.30 7.12
CA SER A 264 13.02 16.75 7.65
C SER A 264 13.30 16.30 9.08
N ALA A 265 12.26 16.11 9.91
CA ALA A 265 12.41 15.74 11.32
C ALA A 265 12.71 14.24 11.54
N LEU A 266 12.10 13.35 10.74
CA LEU A 266 12.24 11.89 10.91
C LEU A 266 13.57 11.32 10.41
N PHE A 267 14.27 12.05 9.53
CA PHE A 267 15.60 11.66 9.01
C PHE A 267 16.75 12.38 9.73
N ARG A 268 16.56 13.62 10.24
CA ARG A 268 17.59 14.30 11.05
C ARG A 268 17.91 13.59 12.36
N THR A 269 16.90 13.01 13.01
CA THR A 269 17.07 12.36 14.31
C THR A 269 17.87 11.04 14.26
N HIS A 270 18.09 10.46 13.07
CA HIS A 270 18.93 9.28 12.89
C HIS A 270 20.34 9.59 12.36
N LEU A 271 20.56 10.78 11.79
CA LEU A 271 21.91 11.24 11.47
C LEU A 271 22.70 11.70 12.71
N ILE A 272 22.01 12.13 13.77
CA ILE A 272 22.67 12.63 15.00
C ILE A 272 23.09 11.49 15.94
N LYS A 273 22.59 10.25 15.76
CA LYS A 273 23.00 9.10 16.58
C LYS A 273 24.31 8.42 16.13
N LYS A 274 25.05 9.04 15.22
CA LYS A 274 26.42 8.63 14.85
C LYS A 274 27.32 9.87 14.70
N LEU A 275 27.60 10.53 15.82
CA LEU A 275 28.82 11.29 16.05
C LEU A 275 29.31 10.97 17.46
#